data_AF-A0A6N3BNJ1-F1
#
_entry.id   AF-A0A6N3BNJ1-F1
#
_cell.length_a   1.000
_cell.length_b   1.000
_cell.length_c   1.000
_cell.angle_alpha   90.00
_cell.angle_beta   90.00
_cell.angle_gamma   90.00
#
_symmetry.space_group_name_H-M   'P 1'
#
loop_
_entity.id
_entity.type
_entity.pdbx_description
1 polymer ?
#
loop_
_entity_poly.entity_id
_entity_poly.type
_entity_poly.pdbx_seq_one_letter_code
_entity_poly.pdbx_strand_id
1 'polypeptide(L)'
;MMKNMTIQIKWMMGMLVLLLAGCDKESDDMVLPVGRREIVVSGVGTGFVQKRDVIGQNETGPKFGEFYFLKTMVLNNQPLGKPRWGCYKVTDGVIGELTAKDKASAFYWEEDEAVKYTFHALSNPPAANYADDKYPVENPVAGVHIDTLSDGTALGRVMFGDYSKGLEYFVGHTVSDKIRPGDFKLSMNFKRQVSKLVFRKFTHKTQDGETLTSVDSCKIIFPNLPKQATFNMAEFHQFDNTVATSTRDFHYVTFHYDTDEDNLGIEFEWRQRYTDEPNQRLYHALYVPPFKFWEGEDGRPESQLGFFIVMYDNKSYTGNIYGINLDNNGEPTGKDATQVQAGEMCRFDEIILQDGPVAGGGDGSIIIPWSTKEEEDMPQHRYSGVYSADDARLLYEALKAGAEVPEQFYEKRPDGTKVIRLFANVDWSQLTGELRIPDGYVLAGQGYNITLGQGGVLDCDQEGRLYINRELYEDGVKQEQG
;
A
#
# COMPACT_ATOMS: atom_id res chain seq x y z
N MET A 1 26.29 -45.47 -67.88
CA MET A 1 24.82 -45.58 -67.90
C MET A 1 24.24 -44.21 -67.55
N MET A 2 23.31 -43.73 -68.38
CA MET A 2 22.49 -42.49 -68.31
C MET A 2 22.02 -42.10 -66.89
N LYS A 3 21.68 -40.86 -66.49
CA LYS A 3 21.53 -39.52 -67.10
C LYS A 3 21.37 -38.50 -65.93
N ASN A 4 21.92 -37.29 -66.10
CA ASN A 4 21.48 -35.93 -65.65
C ASN A 4 20.10 -35.82 -64.96
N MET A 5 19.81 -34.96 -63.97
CA MET A 5 20.00 -33.49 -63.86
C MET A 5 19.52 -33.08 -62.43
N THR A 6 20.25 -32.29 -61.63
CA THR A 6 20.08 -30.82 -61.46
C THR A 6 18.67 -30.42 -61.00
N ILE A 7 18.47 -29.77 -59.84
CA ILE A 7 18.42 -28.30 -59.74
C ILE A 7 18.56 -27.86 -58.27
N GLN A 8 19.56 -27.00 -58.06
CA GLN A 8 19.72 -26.07 -56.95
C GLN A 8 18.56 -25.05 -56.93
N ILE A 9 18.15 -24.62 -55.74
CA ILE A 9 17.81 -23.23 -55.34
C ILE A 9 17.10 -23.37 -53.98
N LYS A 10 17.90 -23.47 -52.93
CA LYS A 10 17.54 -23.02 -51.58
C LYS A 10 18.36 -21.75 -51.37
N TRP A 11 17.73 -20.75 -50.75
CA TRP A 11 18.19 -19.40 -50.44
C TRP A 11 17.57 -18.28 -51.30
N MET A 12 16.98 -17.33 -50.57
CA MET A 12 16.41 -16.03 -50.97
C MET A 12 15.08 -16.04 -51.74
N MET A 13 13.98 -15.88 -50.99
CA MET A 13 13.23 -14.61 -50.98
C MET A 13 12.16 -14.69 -49.89
N GLY A 14 12.33 -13.84 -48.88
CA GLY A 14 11.28 -13.55 -47.93
C GLY A 14 10.28 -12.53 -48.49
N MET A 15 9.17 -12.46 -47.76
CA MET A 15 8.28 -11.31 -47.58
C MET A 15 7.17 -11.08 -48.61
N LEU A 16 5.96 -10.92 -48.03
CA LEU A 16 4.67 -10.49 -48.63
C LEU A 16 4.03 -11.50 -49.59
N VAL A 17 2.80 -11.98 -49.37
CA VAL A 17 1.58 -11.17 -49.27
C VAL A 17 0.57 -11.82 -48.31
N LEU A 18 0.18 -11.03 -47.31
CA LEU A 18 -1.06 -11.14 -46.55
C LEU A 18 -2.24 -10.74 -47.46
N LEU A 19 -3.40 -11.38 -47.22
CA LEU A 19 -4.75 -11.09 -47.72
C LEU A 19 -5.18 -11.86 -48.96
N LEU A 20 -6.02 -12.88 -48.77
CA LEU A 20 -7.47 -12.75 -48.96
C LEU A 20 -8.21 -13.83 -48.14
N ALA A 21 -9.28 -13.40 -47.48
CA ALA A 21 -10.09 -14.13 -46.52
C ALA A 21 -11.02 -15.17 -47.15
N GLY A 22 -11.45 -16.18 -46.36
CA GLY A 22 -12.68 -16.92 -46.65
C GLY A 22 -12.77 -18.34 -46.08
N CYS A 23 -13.38 -18.44 -44.89
CA CYS A 23 -14.24 -19.53 -44.41
C CYS A 23 -13.65 -20.88 -43.93
N ASP A 24 -13.83 -21.04 -42.62
CA ASP A 24 -14.42 -22.19 -41.90
C ASP A 24 -13.65 -23.49 -41.65
N LYS A 25 -13.54 -23.75 -40.34
CA LYS A 25 -13.51 -25.03 -39.63
C LYS A 25 -12.34 -25.96 -39.96
N GLU A 26 -11.42 -26.05 -39.01
CA GLU A 26 -11.38 -27.19 -38.10
C GLU A 26 -10.54 -26.85 -36.88
N SER A 27 -11.02 -27.32 -35.74
CA SER A 27 -10.34 -27.35 -34.47
C SER A 27 -9.07 -28.18 -34.61
N ASP A 28 -7.93 -27.53 -34.79
CA ASP A 28 -6.65 -28.17 -34.52
C ASP A 28 -6.49 -28.24 -32.99
N ASP A 29 -6.93 -29.39 -32.46
CA ASP A 29 -6.44 -29.94 -31.21
C ASP A 29 -4.91 -29.87 -31.23
N MET A 30 -4.35 -28.87 -30.56
CA MET A 30 -2.96 -28.93 -30.12
C MET A 30 -2.86 -30.02 -29.05
N VAL A 31 -2.78 -31.27 -29.49
CA VAL A 31 -2.28 -32.39 -28.69
C VAL A 31 -0.80 -32.14 -28.46
N LEU A 32 -0.50 -31.36 -27.44
CA LEU A 32 0.87 -31.20 -26.97
C LEU A 32 1.31 -32.51 -26.25
N PRO A 33 2.60 -32.89 -26.31
CA PRO A 33 3.06 -34.18 -25.83
C PRO A 33 2.76 -34.39 -24.34
N VAL A 34 2.28 -35.59 -24.00
CA VAL A 34 1.98 -36.06 -22.65
C VAL A 34 3.30 -36.25 -21.90
N GLY A 35 3.64 -35.30 -21.05
CA GLY A 35 4.73 -35.38 -20.09
C GLY A 35 4.49 -34.41 -18.96
N ARG A 36 5.04 -34.73 -17.77
CA ARG A 36 5.03 -33.83 -16.60
C ARG A 36 5.41 -32.41 -17.01
N ARG A 37 4.52 -31.46 -16.76
CA ARG A 37 4.75 -30.04 -17.04
C ARG A 37 5.14 -29.29 -15.79
N GLU A 38 6.15 -28.44 -15.92
CA GLU A 38 6.53 -27.51 -14.86
C GLU A 38 5.38 -26.55 -14.57
N ILE A 39 5.20 -26.24 -13.29
CA ILE A 39 4.21 -25.26 -12.84
C ILE A 39 4.79 -23.86 -13.00
N VAL A 40 4.16 -23.05 -13.85
CA VAL A 40 4.45 -21.61 -13.94
C VAL A 40 3.63 -20.90 -12.87
N VAL A 41 4.29 -20.11 -12.02
CA VAL A 41 3.61 -19.41 -10.92
C VAL A 41 3.47 -17.94 -11.27
N SER A 42 2.24 -17.42 -11.20
CA SER A 42 1.97 -15.99 -11.29
C SER A 42 1.60 -15.41 -9.92
N GLY A 43 2.09 -14.22 -9.61
CA GLY A 43 1.97 -13.60 -8.29
C GLY A 43 1.46 -12.16 -8.35
N VAL A 44 0.42 -11.87 -7.58
CA VAL A 44 -0.05 -10.51 -7.28
C VAL A 44 0.06 -10.30 -5.78
N GLY A 45 0.58 -9.15 -5.35
CA GLY A 45 0.69 -8.78 -3.94
C GLY A 45 -0.40 -7.76 -3.57
N THR A 46 -0.75 -7.67 -2.30
CA THR A 46 -1.53 -6.53 -1.80
C THR A 46 -0.72 -5.63 -0.89
N GLY A 47 -0.99 -4.33 -0.97
CA GLY A 47 -0.57 -3.38 0.06
C GLY A 47 -1.27 -3.67 1.40
N PHE A 48 -0.79 -3.01 2.47
CA PHE A 48 -1.39 -3.07 3.81
C PHE A 48 -2.83 -2.56 3.89
N VAL A 49 -3.30 -1.93 2.83
CA VAL A 49 -4.66 -1.42 2.75
C VAL A 49 -5.26 -1.71 1.36
N GLN A 50 -4.87 -2.88 0.83
CA GLN A 50 -5.57 -3.65 -0.20
C GLN A 50 -5.73 -3.05 -1.61
N LYS A 51 -4.82 -2.17 -2.05
CA LYS A 51 -4.49 -2.09 -3.49
C LYS A 51 -3.76 -3.36 -3.93
N ARG A 52 -4.22 -4.00 -5.02
CA ARG A 52 -3.56 -5.18 -5.63
C ARG A 52 -2.55 -4.70 -6.68
N ASP A 53 -1.27 -4.95 -6.43
CA ASP A 53 -0.20 -4.64 -7.38
C ASP A 53 0.49 -5.93 -7.82
N VAL A 54 0.91 -5.97 -9.08
CA VAL A 54 1.55 -7.18 -9.61
C VAL A 54 2.97 -7.29 -9.02
N ILE A 55 3.36 -8.48 -8.54
CA ILE A 55 4.69 -8.66 -7.94
C ILE A 55 5.77 -8.34 -8.99
N GLY A 56 6.79 -7.57 -8.62
CA GLY A 56 7.85 -7.16 -9.55
C GLY A 56 7.51 -5.90 -10.35
N GLN A 57 6.30 -5.35 -10.22
CA GLN A 57 5.98 -4.02 -10.73
C GLN A 57 6.86 -2.97 -10.05
N ASN A 58 7.26 -1.93 -10.79
CA ASN A 58 8.15 -0.86 -10.31
C ASN A 58 9.48 -1.38 -9.72
N GLU A 59 10.04 -2.44 -10.30
CA GLU A 59 11.31 -3.05 -9.88
C GLU A 59 11.32 -3.52 -8.42
N THR A 60 10.15 -3.77 -7.84
CA THR A 60 10.03 -4.25 -6.45
C THR A 60 10.40 -5.73 -6.29
N GLY A 61 10.62 -6.46 -7.39
CA GLY A 61 10.85 -7.89 -7.41
C GLY A 61 11.95 -8.35 -6.45
N PRO A 62 13.16 -7.77 -6.48
CA PRO A 62 14.24 -8.09 -5.56
C PRO A 62 13.90 -7.87 -4.08
N LYS A 63 12.97 -6.96 -3.76
CA LYS A 63 12.60 -6.62 -2.38
C LYS A 63 11.80 -7.73 -1.70
N PHE A 64 11.12 -8.59 -2.47
CA PHE A 64 10.42 -9.77 -1.95
C PHE A 64 11.37 -10.95 -1.66
N GLY A 65 12.61 -10.91 -2.16
CA GLY A 65 13.55 -12.01 -1.99
C GLY A 65 13.07 -13.31 -2.63
N GLU A 66 13.31 -14.43 -1.93
CA GLU A 66 12.93 -15.77 -2.38
C GLU A 66 11.56 -16.15 -1.82
N PHE A 67 10.78 -16.91 -2.58
CA PHE A 67 9.51 -17.48 -2.16
C PHE A 67 9.68 -18.97 -1.88
N TYR A 68 9.35 -19.37 -0.66
CA TYR A 68 9.36 -20.76 -0.24
C TYR A 68 7.94 -21.31 -0.36
N PHE A 69 7.81 -22.44 -1.04
CA PHE A 69 6.54 -23.12 -1.26
C PHE A 69 6.53 -24.50 -0.64
N LEU A 70 5.39 -24.86 -0.04
CA LEU A 70 5.03 -26.21 0.36
C LEU A 70 3.89 -26.72 -0.53
N LYS A 71 4.13 -27.81 -1.26
CA LYS A 71 3.14 -28.49 -2.10
C LYS A 71 2.71 -29.81 -1.49
N THR A 72 1.40 -29.99 -1.31
CA THR A 72 0.80 -31.28 -0.96
C THR A 72 -0.19 -31.70 -2.04
N MET A 73 -0.45 -33.01 -2.14
CA MET A 73 -1.28 -33.58 -3.19
C MET A 73 -2.26 -34.59 -2.59
N VAL A 74 -3.46 -34.65 -3.14
CA VAL A 74 -4.52 -35.57 -2.74
C VAL A 74 -5.15 -36.15 -4.00
N LEU A 75 -5.40 -37.46 -3.99
CA LEU A 75 -6.13 -38.17 -5.04
C LEU A 75 -7.20 -39.03 -4.38
N ASN A 76 -8.45 -38.94 -4.82
CA ASN A 76 -9.59 -39.66 -4.23
C ASN A 76 -9.71 -39.47 -2.71
N ASN A 77 -9.49 -38.23 -2.23
CA ASN A 77 -9.47 -37.85 -0.82
C ASN A 77 -8.41 -38.59 0.03
N GLN A 78 -7.37 -39.15 -0.58
CA GLN A 78 -6.22 -39.75 0.10
C GLN A 78 -4.93 -38.99 -0.25
N PRO A 79 -4.01 -38.76 0.70
CA PRO A 79 -2.73 -38.12 0.44
C PRO A 79 -1.93 -38.86 -0.66
N LEU A 80 -1.46 -38.12 -1.65
CA LEU A 80 -0.64 -38.62 -2.73
C LEU A 80 0.83 -38.21 -2.53
N GLY A 81 1.64 -39.12 -2.02
CA GLY A 81 3.06 -38.89 -1.76
C GLY A 81 3.34 -38.00 -0.55
N LYS A 82 4.61 -37.65 -0.36
CA LYS A 82 5.06 -36.76 0.73
C LYS A 82 4.96 -35.29 0.30
N PRO A 83 4.79 -34.34 1.25
CA PRO A 83 4.90 -32.91 0.97
C PRO A 83 6.22 -32.58 0.25
N ARG A 84 6.19 -31.63 -0.68
CA ARG A 84 7.35 -31.22 -1.49
C ARG A 84 7.63 -29.74 -1.35
N TRP A 85 8.90 -29.39 -1.29
CA TRP A 85 9.38 -28.02 -1.19
C TRP A 85 9.80 -27.47 -2.53
N GLY A 86 9.55 -26.17 -2.70
CA GLY A 86 10.03 -25.39 -3.83
C GLY A 86 10.54 -24.04 -3.35
N CYS A 87 11.53 -23.52 -4.06
CA CYS A 87 12.09 -22.19 -3.86
C CYS A 87 12.04 -21.45 -5.18
N TYR A 88 11.38 -20.29 -5.19
CA TYR A 88 11.10 -19.50 -6.38
C TYR A 88 11.60 -18.08 -6.16
N LYS A 89 11.86 -17.36 -7.25
CA LYS A 89 12.16 -15.92 -7.22
C LYS A 89 11.34 -15.20 -8.27
N VAL A 90 11.20 -13.90 -8.12
CA VAL A 90 10.63 -13.06 -9.19
C VAL A 90 11.48 -13.21 -10.44
N THR A 91 10.83 -13.42 -11.57
CA THR A 91 11.50 -13.64 -12.85
C THR A 91 12.13 -12.33 -13.32
N ASP A 92 13.42 -12.38 -13.63
CA ASP A 92 14.18 -11.18 -13.98
C ASP A 92 13.57 -10.53 -15.24
N GLY A 93 13.14 -9.28 -15.11
CA GLY A 93 12.53 -8.51 -16.21
C GLY A 93 11.07 -8.86 -16.53
N VAL A 94 10.41 -9.73 -15.76
CA VAL A 94 9.00 -10.13 -16.00
C VAL A 94 8.14 -9.82 -14.77
N ILE A 95 7.20 -8.90 -14.94
CA ILE A 95 6.25 -8.52 -13.90
C ILE A 95 5.24 -9.67 -13.70
N GLY A 96 5.07 -10.08 -12.44
CA GLY A 96 4.01 -11.00 -12.01
C GLY A 96 4.30 -12.48 -12.17
N GLU A 97 5.52 -12.85 -12.58
CA GLU A 97 5.90 -14.25 -12.80
C GLU A 97 7.02 -14.66 -11.86
N LEU A 98 6.89 -15.83 -11.23
CA LEU A 98 7.95 -16.45 -10.44
C LEU A 98 8.55 -17.64 -11.18
N THR A 99 9.87 -17.74 -11.14
CA THR A 99 10.64 -18.87 -11.68
C THR A 99 11.33 -19.64 -10.58
N ALA A 100 11.42 -20.96 -10.73
CA ALA A 100 12.12 -21.80 -9.77
C ALA A 100 13.60 -21.38 -9.70
N LYS A 101 14.15 -21.31 -8.48
CA LYS A 101 15.54 -20.94 -8.23
C LYS A 101 16.51 -21.92 -8.91
N ASP A 102 16.14 -23.20 -8.94
CA ASP A 102 16.86 -24.28 -9.61
C ASP A 102 15.90 -25.42 -10.01
N LYS A 103 16.44 -26.43 -10.72
CA LYS A 103 15.65 -27.59 -11.17
C LYS A 103 15.09 -28.44 -10.03
N ALA A 104 15.74 -28.45 -8.86
CA ALA A 104 15.28 -29.23 -7.71
C ALA A 104 14.09 -28.55 -7.00
N SER A 105 14.01 -27.23 -7.13
CA SER A 105 12.96 -26.37 -6.60
C SER A 105 11.68 -26.36 -7.44
N ALA A 106 11.77 -26.75 -8.72
CA ALA A 106 10.67 -26.70 -9.66
C ALA A 106 9.58 -27.76 -9.35
N PHE A 107 8.34 -27.31 -9.29
CA PHE A 107 7.18 -28.20 -9.23
C PHE A 107 6.69 -28.60 -10.61
N TYR A 108 6.06 -29.76 -10.65
CA TYR A 108 5.40 -30.29 -11.84
C TYR A 108 3.97 -30.68 -11.52
N TRP A 109 3.08 -30.48 -12.50
CA TRP A 109 1.76 -31.08 -12.52
C TRP A 109 1.86 -32.57 -12.84
N GLU A 110 1.21 -33.40 -12.04
CA GLU A 110 1.01 -34.81 -12.35
C GLU A 110 0.12 -34.98 -13.58
N GLU A 111 0.26 -36.13 -14.25
CA GLU A 111 -0.47 -36.44 -15.48
C GLU A 111 -1.97 -36.66 -15.22
N ASP A 112 -2.31 -37.22 -14.05
CA ASP A 112 -3.69 -37.43 -13.60
C ASP A 112 -4.37 -36.10 -13.22
N GLU A 113 -5.44 -35.78 -13.94
CA GLU A 113 -6.23 -34.56 -13.77
C GLU A 113 -7.13 -34.58 -12.53
N ALA A 114 -7.31 -35.74 -11.89
CA ALA A 114 -8.07 -35.84 -10.64
C ALA A 114 -7.22 -35.48 -9.40
N VAL A 115 -5.91 -35.29 -9.56
CA VAL A 115 -5.04 -34.87 -8.46
C VAL A 115 -5.37 -33.43 -8.07
N LYS A 116 -5.69 -33.25 -6.80
CA LYS A 116 -5.84 -31.95 -6.15
C LYS A 116 -4.55 -31.55 -5.45
N TYR A 117 -4.22 -30.28 -5.54
CA TYR A 117 -3.00 -29.71 -4.98
C TYR A 117 -3.36 -28.64 -3.96
N THR A 118 -2.59 -28.62 -2.87
CA THR A 118 -2.53 -27.48 -1.97
C THR A 118 -1.13 -26.90 -1.99
N PHE A 119 -1.05 -25.58 -2.12
CA PHE A 119 0.18 -24.81 -2.11
C PHE A 119 0.12 -23.80 -0.97
N HIS A 120 1.13 -23.80 -0.11
CA HIS A 120 1.41 -22.72 0.83
C HIS A 120 2.66 -21.99 0.37
N ALA A 121 2.70 -20.67 0.48
CA ALA A 121 3.85 -19.89 0.05
C ALA A 121 4.12 -18.73 1.00
N LEU A 122 5.41 -18.46 1.27
CA LEU A 122 5.90 -17.27 1.99
C LEU A 122 7.08 -16.66 1.23
N SER A 123 7.17 -15.33 1.23
CA SER A 123 8.39 -14.63 0.83
C SER A 123 9.43 -14.59 1.97
N ASN A 124 10.69 -14.51 1.61
CA ASN A 124 11.84 -14.37 2.50
C ASN A 124 12.60 -13.09 2.10
N PRO A 125 12.07 -11.91 2.46
CA PRO A 125 12.60 -10.63 2.02
C PRO A 125 13.97 -10.35 2.67
N PRO A 126 14.92 -9.77 1.92
CA PRO A 126 16.19 -9.35 2.47
C PRO A 126 16.03 -8.14 3.39
N ALA A 127 17.00 -7.95 4.29
CA ALA A 127 17.19 -6.67 4.95
C ALA A 127 17.58 -5.62 3.89
N ALA A 128 17.06 -4.40 4.02
CA ALA A 128 17.38 -3.34 3.09
C ALA A 128 17.34 -1.98 3.76
N ASN A 129 18.35 -1.15 3.45
CA ASN A 129 18.24 0.30 3.54
C ASN A 129 17.70 0.81 2.20
N TYR A 130 16.86 1.83 2.23
CA TYR A 130 16.37 2.48 1.02
C TYR A 130 17.39 3.52 0.53
N ALA A 131 17.50 3.69 -0.79
CA ALA A 131 18.58 4.45 -1.44
C ALA A 131 18.69 5.91 -0.98
N ASP A 132 17.57 6.52 -0.58
CA ASP A 132 17.49 7.93 -0.16
C ASP A 132 17.34 8.08 1.36
N ASP A 133 17.69 7.04 2.12
CA ASP A 133 17.65 7.12 3.57
C ASP A 133 18.77 8.04 4.10
N LYS A 134 18.38 9.16 4.70
CA LYS A 134 19.31 10.10 5.36
C LYS A 134 20.01 9.49 6.59
N TYR A 135 19.40 8.48 7.20
CA TYR A 135 19.84 7.80 8.42
C TYR A 135 19.73 6.26 8.24
N PRO A 136 20.53 5.66 7.35
CA PRO A 136 20.48 4.23 7.10
C PRO A 136 20.86 3.44 8.36
N VAL A 137 20.25 2.27 8.54
CA VAL A 137 20.60 1.36 9.63
C VAL A 137 21.96 0.72 9.33
N GLU A 138 22.87 0.76 10.30
CA GLU A 138 24.16 0.10 10.19
C GLU A 138 23.96 -1.43 10.28
N ASN A 139 24.43 -2.17 9.27
CA ASN A 139 24.32 -3.64 9.19
C ASN A 139 22.88 -4.17 9.38
N PRO A 140 21.94 -3.84 8.48
CA PRO A 140 20.55 -4.29 8.63
C PRO A 140 20.46 -5.81 8.59
N VAL A 141 19.63 -6.37 9.47
CA VAL A 141 19.41 -7.82 9.58
C VAL A 141 17.99 -8.13 9.14
N ALA A 142 17.84 -9.12 8.25
CA ALA A 142 16.55 -9.51 7.71
C ALA A 142 15.62 -9.96 8.84
N GLY A 143 14.36 -9.52 8.80
CA GLY A 143 13.35 -9.86 9.79
C GLY A 143 12.84 -11.29 9.65
N VAL A 144 12.96 -11.90 8.47
CA VAL A 144 12.46 -13.25 8.21
C VAL A 144 13.64 -14.18 7.98
N HIS A 145 13.57 -15.36 8.58
CA HIS A 145 14.45 -16.47 8.29
C HIS A 145 13.62 -17.73 8.11
N ILE A 146 13.90 -18.49 7.05
CA ILE A 146 13.22 -19.76 6.76
C ILE A 146 14.29 -20.83 6.62
N ASP A 147 14.28 -21.77 7.57
CA ASP A 147 15.16 -22.93 7.58
C ASP A 147 14.43 -24.12 6.95
N THR A 148 14.97 -24.66 5.87
CA THR A 148 14.55 -25.96 5.34
C THR A 148 15.31 -27.07 6.05
N LEU A 149 14.65 -27.80 6.95
CA LEU A 149 15.26 -28.90 7.69
C LEU A 149 15.38 -30.16 6.82
N SER A 150 16.33 -31.02 7.18
CA SER A 150 16.65 -32.26 6.45
C SER A 150 15.51 -33.28 6.41
N ASP A 151 14.53 -33.17 7.32
CA ASP A 151 13.33 -34.01 7.39
C ASP A 151 12.18 -33.51 6.48
N GLY A 152 12.37 -32.36 5.83
CA GLY A 152 11.34 -31.73 5.02
C GLY A 152 10.34 -30.90 5.82
N THR A 153 10.67 -30.47 7.03
CA THR A 153 9.92 -29.42 7.75
C THR A 153 10.58 -28.06 7.44
N ALA A 154 9.80 -27.03 7.11
CA ALA A 154 10.32 -25.66 7.08
C ALA A 154 9.81 -24.91 8.31
N LEU A 155 10.75 -24.65 9.21
CA LEU A 155 10.54 -23.77 10.34
C LEU A 155 11.04 -22.39 9.94
N GLY A 156 10.34 -21.37 10.38
CA GLY A 156 10.79 -20.01 10.20
C GLY A 156 10.77 -19.24 11.50
N ARG A 157 11.49 -18.11 11.48
CA ARG A 157 11.48 -17.10 12.52
C ARG A 157 11.19 -15.76 11.89
N VAL A 158 10.37 -14.97 12.57
CA VAL A 158 10.15 -13.56 12.28
C VAL A 158 10.66 -12.73 13.45
N MET A 159 11.39 -11.67 13.15
CA MET A 159 11.85 -10.64 14.08
C MET A 159 11.16 -9.34 13.70
N PHE A 160 10.26 -8.88 14.57
CA PHE A 160 9.51 -7.64 14.41
C PHE A 160 10.41 -6.43 14.62
N GLY A 161 10.02 -5.27 14.09
CA GLY A 161 10.85 -4.07 14.13
C GLY A 161 10.58 -3.10 12.99
N ASP A 162 11.53 -2.21 12.76
CA ASP A 162 11.40 -1.14 11.77
C ASP A 162 11.50 -1.64 10.30
N TYR A 163 11.46 -0.69 9.37
CA TYR A 163 11.53 -0.94 7.94
C TYR A 163 12.78 -1.66 7.46
N SER A 164 13.90 -1.60 8.19
CA SER A 164 15.17 -2.21 7.77
C SER A 164 15.09 -3.74 7.75
N LYS A 165 14.13 -4.31 8.47
CA LYS A 165 13.85 -5.75 8.55
C LYS A 165 13.30 -6.34 7.25
N GLY A 166 12.86 -5.51 6.29
CA GLY A 166 12.26 -5.99 5.04
C GLY A 166 10.84 -6.55 5.19
N LEU A 167 10.22 -6.40 6.36
CA LEU A 167 8.86 -6.92 6.65
C LEU A 167 7.75 -6.27 5.84
N GLU A 168 8.02 -5.11 5.23
CA GLU A 168 7.21 -4.54 4.15
C GLU A 168 7.10 -5.49 2.94
N TYR A 169 7.93 -6.51 2.79
CA TYR A 169 7.81 -7.44 1.66
C TYR A 169 7.55 -8.87 2.12
N PHE A 170 7.22 -9.06 3.40
CA PHE A 170 6.86 -10.36 3.95
C PHE A 170 5.40 -10.69 3.67
N VAL A 171 5.18 -11.53 2.68
CA VAL A 171 3.87 -11.91 2.15
C VAL A 171 3.71 -13.42 2.08
N GLY A 172 2.46 -13.88 2.12
CA GLY A 172 2.10 -15.29 2.06
C GLY A 172 0.75 -15.53 1.42
N HIS A 173 0.51 -16.75 0.96
CA HIS A 173 -0.79 -17.18 0.45
C HIS A 173 -0.92 -18.70 0.44
N THR A 174 -2.18 -19.16 0.51
CA THR A 174 -2.55 -20.56 0.33
C THR A 174 -3.51 -20.69 -0.84
N VAL A 175 -3.27 -21.70 -1.68
CA VAL A 175 -4.22 -22.17 -2.69
C VAL A 175 -4.52 -23.63 -2.37
N SER A 176 -5.77 -23.96 -2.07
CA SER A 176 -6.21 -25.31 -1.69
C SER A 176 -7.07 -25.96 -2.76
N ASP A 177 -7.07 -27.29 -2.81
CA ASP A 177 -7.91 -28.11 -3.70
C ASP A 177 -7.83 -27.74 -5.19
N LYS A 178 -6.70 -27.16 -5.61
CA LYS A 178 -6.48 -26.75 -6.99
C LYS A 178 -6.32 -27.99 -7.86
N ILE A 179 -7.06 -28.05 -8.97
CA ILE A 179 -6.82 -29.03 -10.02
C ILE A 179 -5.95 -28.38 -11.10
N ARG A 180 -5.15 -29.21 -11.80
CA ARG A 180 -4.31 -28.79 -12.93
C ARG A 180 -5.11 -27.92 -13.90
N PRO A 181 -4.77 -26.64 -14.07
CA PRO A 181 -5.46 -25.76 -15.00
C PRO A 181 -4.99 -26.00 -16.43
N GLY A 182 -5.83 -25.72 -17.42
CA GLY A 182 -5.52 -25.94 -18.84
C GLY A 182 -4.37 -25.09 -19.38
N ASP A 183 -4.10 -23.94 -18.76
CA ASP A 183 -2.96 -23.06 -19.04
C ASP A 183 -1.70 -23.41 -18.21
N PHE A 184 -1.80 -24.41 -17.34
CA PHE A 184 -0.77 -24.87 -16.41
C PHE A 184 -0.23 -23.79 -15.45
N LYS A 185 -0.91 -22.65 -15.31
CA LYS A 185 -0.50 -21.54 -14.44
C LYS A 185 -1.11 -21.62 -13.05
N LEU A 186 -0.27 -21.52 -12.03
CA LEU A 186 -0.69 -21.36 -10.64
C LEU A 186 -0.72 -19.86 -10.29
N SER A 187 -1.92 -19.30 -10.13
CA SER A 187 -2.08 -17.91 -9.67
C SER A 187 -2.10 -17.82 -8.15
N MET A 188 -1.29 -16.92 -7.59
CA MET A 188 -1.16 -16.67 -6.16
C MET A 188 -1.49 -15.21 -5.82
N ASN A 189 -2.37 -14.99 -4.83
CA ASN A 189 -2.71 -13.65 -4.32
C ASN A 189 -2.03 -13.42 -2.97
N PHE A 190 -0.77 -13.00 -3.00
CA PHE A 190 0.07 -12.80 -1.83
C PHE A 190 -0.41 -11.66 -0.94
N LYS A 191 -0.44 -11.94 0.37
CA LYS A 191 -0.94 -11.08 1.42
C LYS A 191 0.09 -10.87 2.52
N ARG A 192 0.18 -9.67 3.10
CA ARG A 192 1.12 -9.40 4.19
C ARG A 192 0.82 -10.25 5.42
N GLN A 193 1.88 -10.75 6.05
CA GLN A 193 1.76 -11.68 7.18
C GLN A 193 1.86 -11.00 8.54
N VAL A 194 2.32 -9.75 8.59
CA VAL A 194 2.47 -8.93 9.81
C VAL A 194 1.57 -7.71 9.74
N SER A 195 1.44 -6.99 10.86
CA SER A 195 0.74 -5.71 10.95
C SER A 195 1.72 -4.54 10.83
N LYS A 196 1.23 -3.34 10.48
CA LYS A 196 2.04 -2.13 10.35
C LYS A 196 1.50 -0.98 11.18
N LEU A 197 2.35 -0.33 11.95
CA LEU A 197 2.06 0.91 12.67
C LEU A 197 2.87 2.04 12.03
N VAL A 198 2.24 3.15 11.64
CA VAL A 198 2.90 4.29 11.00
C VAL A 198 2.74 5.53 11.85
N PHE A 199 3.84 6.09 12.33
CA PHE A 199 3.88 7.27 13.19
C PHE A 199 4.25 8.52 12.39
N ARG A 200 3.27 9.35 12.04
CA ARG A 200 3.53 10.47 11.12
C ARG A 200 4.22 11.65 11.80
N LYS A 201 3.76 12.03 12.98
CA LYS A 201 4.18 13.26 13.66
C LYS A 201 4.10 13.09 15.17
N PHE A 202 5.06 13.71 15.87
CA PHE A 202 5.02 13.91 17.31
C PHE A 202 5.00 15.40 17.63
N THR A 203 4.17 15.79 18.58
CA THR A 203 4.05 17.17 19.07
C THR A 203 4.24 17.18 20.57
N HIS A 204 5.19 17.97 21.07
CA HIS A 204 5.39 18.15 22.50
C HIS A 204 4.59 19.35 23.00
N LYS A 205 3.85 19.16 24.10
CA LYS A 205 3.09 20.20 24.78
C LYS A 205 3.50 20.31 26.24
N THR A 206 3.50 21.53 26.76
CA THR A 206 3.59 21.80 28.21
C THR A 206 2.35 21.24 28.92
N GLN A 207 2.41 21.22 30.25
CA GLN A 207 1.27 20.86 31.09
C GLN A 207 0.02 21.69 30.78
N ASP A 208 0.19 22.98 30.52
CA ASP A 208 -0.89 23.91 30.19
C ASP A 208 -1.36 23.83 28.73
N GLY A 209 -0.80 22.90 27.95
CA GLY A 209 -1.18 22.65 26.55
C GLY A 209 -0.48 23.54 25.53
N GLU A 210 0.49 24.36 25.94
CA GLU A 210 1.29 25.16 25.02
C GLU A 210 2.19 24.25 24.18
N THR A 211 2.18 24.45 22.86
CA THR A 211 3.00 23.64 21.95
C THR A 211 4.45 24.11 22.01
N LEU A 212 5.36 23.18 22.34
CA LEU A 212 6.80 23.40 22.35
C LEU A 212 7.40 23.10 20.96
N THR A 213 8.74 23.08 20.87
CA THR A 213 9.45 22.73 19.64
C THR A 213 8.98 21.41 19.06
N SER A 214 9.00 21.33 17.71
CA SER A 214 8.72 20.08 16.98
C SER A 214 9.61 18.95 17.51
N VAL A 215 9.03 17.77 17.67
CA VAL A 215 9.79 16.57 18.04
C VAL A 215 10.48 16.06 16.78
N ASP A 216 11.81 16.18 16.74
CA ASP A 216 12.61 15.74 15.59
C ASP A 216 13.01 14.26 15.67
N SER A 217 13.03 13.69 16.87
CA SER A 217 13.29 12.27 17.10
C SER A 217 12.81 11.81 18.47
N CYS A 218 12.37 10.57 18.57
CA CYS A 218 12.01 9.92 19.83
C CYS A 218 12.17 8.40 19.70
N LYS A 219 12.24 7.70 20.85
CA LYS A 219 12.22 6.24 20.88
C LYS A 219 10.84 5.77 21.32
N ILE A 220 10.24 4.86 20.57
CA ILE A 220 8.94 4.26 20.85
C ILE A 220 9.18 2.82 21.31
N ILE A 221 8.50 2.40 22.36
CA ILE A 221 8.64 1.07 22.97
C ILE A 221 7.25 0.49 23.16
N PHE A 222 7.00 -0.71 22.63
CA PHE A 222 5.82 -1.52 22.93
C PHE A 222 6.23 -2.64 23.89
N PRO A 223 6.22 -2.40 25.21
CA PRO A 223 6.82 -3.31 26.20
C PRO A 223 6.20 -4.70 26.22
N ASN A 224 4.92 -4.83 25.85
CA ASN A 224 4.17 -6.08 25.94
C ASN A 224 4.13 -6.85 24.61
N LEU A 225 4.60 -6.25 23.51
CA LEU A 225 4.65 -6.95 22.22
C LEU A 225 5.91 -7.83 22.12
N PRO A 226 5.78 -9.06 21.60
CA PRO A 226 6.92 -9.94 21.39
C PRO A 226 7.80 -9.41 20.26
N LYS A 227 9.12 -9.42 20.47
CA LYS A 227 10.13 -9.05 19.47
C LYS A 227 10.24 -10.06 18.33
N GLN A 228 9.80 -11.29 18.57
CA GLN A 228 9.92 -12.37 17.61
C GLN A 228 8.84 -13.43 17.73
N ALA A 229 8.70 -14.22 16.68
CA ALA A 229 7.92 -15.45 16.68
C ALA A 229 8.60 -16.52 15.83
N THR A 230 8.25 -17.77 16.09
CA THR A 230 8.52 -18.87 15.17
C THR A 230 7.26 -19.24 14.41
N PHE A 231 7.40 -19.92 13.26
CA PHE A 231 6.26 -20.40 12.50
C PHE A 231 6.59 -21.70 11.77
N ASN A 232 5.54 -22.45 11.44
CA ASN A 232 5.63 -23.63 10.61
C ASN A 232 4.86 -23.38 9.30
N MET A 233 5.51 -23.61 8.18
CA MET A 233 4.92 -23.48 6.84
C MET A 233 3.71 -24.40 6.59
N ALA A 234 3.49 -25.43 7.42
CA ALA A 234 2.31 -26.28 7.37
C ALA A 234 1.08 -25.70 8.11
N GLU A 235 1.26 -24.66 8.91
CA GLU A 235 0.22 -24.07 9.78
C GLU A 235 -0.31 -22.76 9.19
N PHE A 236 -0.88 -22.85 7.98
CA PHE A 236 -1.60 -21.74 7.38
C PHE A 236 -3.08 -21.81 7.74
N HIS A 237 -3.65 -20.67 8.13
CA HIS A 237 -5.05 -20.57 8.51
C HIS A 237 -5.73 -19.49 7.68
N GLN A 238 -6.98 -19.76 7.32
CA GLN A 238 -7.85 -18.75 6.75
C GLN A 238 -8.28 -17.78 7.87
N PHE A 239 -8.37 -16.50 7.56
CA PHE A 239 -8.89 -15.52 8.51
C PHE A 239 -10.36 -15.80 8.82
N ASP A 240 -10.70 -15.88 10.10
CA ASP A 240 -12.08 -16.05 10.56
C ASP A 240 -12.75 -14.67 10.50
N ASN A 241 -13.32 -14.32 9.35
CA ASN A 241 -13.97 -13.03 9.14
C ASN A 241 -15.26 -12.95 9.95
N THR A 242 -15.17 -12.50 11.21
CA THR A 242 -16.33 -12.16 12.04
C THR A 242 -17.04 -10.88 11.59
N VAL A 243 -16.42 -10.11 10.68
CA VAL A 243 -17.02 -8.94 10.02
C VAL A 243 -17.21 -9.27 8.54
N ALA A 244 -18.44 -9.14 8.05
CA ALA A 244 -18.79 -9.38 6.66
C ALA A 244 -18.21 -8.28 5.72
N THR A 245 -16.90 -8.30 5.47
CA THR A 245 -16.28 -7.56 4.37
C THR A 245 -16.04 -8.52 3.19
N SER A 246 -16.08 -7.98 1.98
CA SER A 246 -16.24 -8.72 0.71
C SER A 246 -14.97 -9.44 0.20
N THR A 247 -13.86 -9.42 0.92
CA THR A 247 -12.58 -10.04 0.49
C THR A 247 -12.43 -11.43 1.10
N ARG A 248 -13.17 -12.39 0.53
CA ARG A 248 -13.08 -13.81 0.84
C ARG A 248 -11.74 -14.36 0.31
N ASP A 249 -11.00 -15.03 1.20
CA ASP A 249 -9.74 -15.79 0.97
C ASP A 249 -8.41 -15.10 1.34
N PHE A 250 -8.26 -14.76 2.61
CA PHE A 250 -6.99 -14.31 3.22
C PHE A 250 -6.41 -15.43 4.09
N HIS A 251 -5.15 -15.79 3.85
CA HIS A 251 -4.45 -16.84 4.58
C HIS A 251 -3.17 -16.29 5.23
N TYR A 252 -2.94 -16.65 6.48
CA TYR A 252 -1.74 -16.29 7.23
C TYR A 252 -1.10 -17.52 7.86
N VAL A 253 0.22 -17.45 8.04
CA VAL A 253 0.95 -18.44 8.82
C VAL A 253 0.73 -18.19 10.32
N THR A 254 0.56 -19.26 11.10
CA THR A 254 0.50 -19.16 12.56
C THR A 254 1.85 -18.78 13.14
N PHE A 255 1.88 -17.68 13.88
CA PHE A 255 3.02 -17.29 14.69
C PHE A 255 2.91 -17.87 16.09
N HIS A 256 3.98 -18.54 16.51
CA HIS A 256 4.23 -18.96 17.89
C HIS A 256 5.13 -17.91 18.52
N TYR A 257 4.52 -16.96 19.22
CA TYR A 257 5.20 -15.83 19.84
C TYR A 257 6.12 -16.28 20.96
N ASP A 258 7.29 -15.64 21.03
CA ASP A 258 8.20 -15.79 22.14
C ASP A 258 7.79 -14.80 23.24
N THR A 259 7.15 -15.32 24.29
CA THR A 259 6.58 -14.52 25.38
C THR A 259 7.48 -14.47 26.62
N ASP A 260 8.72 -14.93 26.52
CA ASP A 260 9.70 -14.74 27.59
C ASP A 260 9.96 -13.24 27.78
N GLU A 261 10.07 -12.76 29.03
CA GLU A 261 10.17 -11.33 29.35
C GLU A 261 11.31 -10.63 28.57
N ASP A 262 12.45 -11.29 28.39
CA ASP A 262 13.61 -10.76 27.65
C ASP A 262 13.29 -10.55 26.14
N ASN A 263 12.34 -11.32 25.62
CA ASN A 263 11.90 -11.31 24.23
C ASN A 263 10.68 -10.41 23.98
N LEU A 264 10.16 -9.73 25.01
CA LEU A 264 9.16 -8.68 24.89
C LEU A 264 9.82 -7.29 24.75
N GLY A 265 9.08 -6.32 24.23
CA GLY A 265 9.52 -4.93 24.12
C GLY A 265 10.07 -4.58 22.75
N ILE A 266 9.20 -4.54 21.74
CA ILE A 266 9.61 -4.01 20.42
C ILE A 266 9.97 -2.54 20.59
N GLU A 267 11.14 -2.16 20.07
CA GLU A 267 11.64 -0.79 20.09
C GLU A 267 11.73 -0.22 18.67
N PHE A 268 11.49 1.07 18.55
CA PHE A 268 11.53 1.79 17.29
C PHE A 268 12.06 3.21 17.49
N GLU A 269 13.17 3.53 16.81
CA GLU A 269 13.73 4.88 16.77
C GLU A 269 13.02 5.69 15.68
N TRP A 270 12.14 6.59 16.09
CA TRP A 270 11.43 7.48 15.18
C TRP A 270 12.23 8.77 14.96
N ARG A 271 12.27 9.25 13.72
CA ARG A 271 12.90 10.52 13.35
C ARG A 271 12.01 11.25 12.35
N GLN A 272 11.85 12.55 12.54
CA GLN A 272 11.18 13.40 11.58
C GLN A 272 11.97 13.41 10.27
N ARG A 273 11.28 13.13 9.17
CA ARG A 273 11.81 13.24 7.82
C ARG A 273 10.94 14.22 7.03
N TYR A 274 11.59 15.23 6.43
CA TYR A 274 10.92 16.39 5.84
C TYR A 274 10.69 16.21 4.32
N THR A 275 9.83 15.29 3.90
CA THR A 275 9.16 15.32 2.57
C THR A 275 7.92 14.43 2.58
N ASP A 276 6.79 14.88 2.02
CA ASP A 276 5.53 14.11 1.92
C ASP A 276 5.55 12.96 0.88
N GLU A 277 6.73 12.44 0.49
CA GLU A 277 6.79 11.37 -0.50
C GLU A 277 6.26 10.03 0.06
N PRO A 278 5.51 9.24 -0.73
CA PRO A 278 4.96 7.94 -0.31
C PRO A 278 6.02 6.98 0.25
N ASN A 279 7.26 7.05 -0.26
CA ASN A 279 8.39 6.26 0.20
C ASN A 279 8.79 6.56 1.65
N GLN A 280 8.48 7.74 2.19
CA GLN A 280 8.81 8.09 3.57
C GLN A 280 7.93 7.43 4.62
N ARG A 281 6.71 6.99 4.26
CA ARG A 281 5.85 6.23 5.17
C ARG A 281 6.50 4.94 5.67
N LEU A 282 7.43 4.38 4.89
CA LEU A 282 8.22 3.22 5.28
C LEU A 282 9.13 3.57 6.46
N TYR A 283 9.78 4.73 6.44
CA TYR A 283 10.70 5.13 7.50
C TYR A 283 10.02 5.40 8.84
N HIS A 284 8.73 5.72 8.81
CA HIS A 284 7.89 5.94 9.98
C HIS A 284 7.15 4.67 10.43
N ALA A 285 7.45 3.53 9.81
CA ALA A 285 6.73 2.28 10.04
C ALA A 285 7.45 1.35 11.01
N LEU A 286 6.66 0.82 11.95
CA LEU A 286 6.99 -0.30 12.80
C LEU A 286 6.13 -1.50 12.40
N TYR A 287 6.78 -2.63 12.12
CA TYR A 287 6.11 -3.88 11.76
C TYR A 287 6.03 -4.75 13.01
N VAL A 288 4.80 -5.12 13.36
CA VAL A 288 4.45 -5.78 14.64
C VAL A 288 3.62 -7.04 14.37
N PRO A 289 3.55 -7.98 15.32
CA PRO A 289 2.57 -9.06 15.24
C PRO A 289 1.15 -8.50 15.20
N PRO A 290 0.17 -9.20 14.60
CA PRO A 290 -1.23 -8.89 14.81
C PRO A 290 -1.59 -8.96 16.30
N PHE A 291 -2.31 -7.96 16.80
CA PHE A 291 -2.67 -7.87 18.22
C PHE A 291 -3.95 -7.08 18.43
N LYS A 292 -4.61 -7.33 19.56
CA LYS A 292 -5.72 -6.49 20.00
C LYS A 292 -5.22 -5.32 20.81
N PHE A 293 -5.80 -4.15 20.55
CA PHE A 293 -5.44 -2.92 21.24
C PHE A 293 -5.77 -2.99 22.73
N TRP A 294 -6.85 -3.71 23.07
CA TRP A 294 -7.33 -3.88 24.43
C TRP A 294 -7.75 -5.33 24.71
N GLU A 295 -6.96 -6.02 25.53
CA GLU A 295 -7.12 -7.38 26.03
C GLU A 295 -6.64 -7.52 27.48
N GLY A 296 -7.48 -8.05 28.36
CA GLY A 296 -7.09 -8.38 29.74
C GLY A 296 -8.23 -8.22 30.74
N GLU A 297 -8.26 -9.07 31.78
CA GLU A 297 -9.28 -9.04 32.83
C GLU A 297 -9.02 -7.95 33.87
N ASP A 298 -7.79 -7.45 33.97
CA ASP A 298 -7.37 -6.49 35.00
C ASP A 298 -7.74 -5.04 34.70
N GLY A 299 -8.15 -4.75 33.45
CA GLY A 299 -8.56 -3.43 32.97
C GLY A 299 -7.45 -2.37 33.00
N ARG A 300 -6.18 -2.78 33.12
CA ARG A 300 -5.04 -1.88 33.27
C ARG A 300 -4.40 -1.58 31.92
N PRO A 301 -4.30 -0.30 31.50
CA PRO A 301 -3.67 0.08 30.24
C PRO A 301 -2.25 -0.49 30.09
N GLU A 302 -1.45 -0.52 31.16
CA GLU A 302 -0.06 -0.98 31.14
C GLU A 302 0.12 -2.47 30.88
N SER A 303 -0.93 -3.29 31.08
CA SER A 303 -0.93 -4.72 30.82
C SER A 303 -1.31 -5.07 29.38
N GLN A 304 -1.75 -4.08 28.59
CA GLN A 304 -2.30 -4.30 27.26
C GLN A 304 -1.20 -4.36 26.20
N LEU A 305 -1.41 -5.13 25.13
CA LEU A 305 -0.50 -5.19 23.97
C LEU A 305 -0.41 -3.85 23.22
N GLY A 306 -1.48 -3.03 23.28
CA GLY A 306 -1.51 -1.68 22.71
C GLY A 306 -0.81 -0.61 23.54
N PHE A 307 -0.34 -0.94 24.76
CA PHE A 307 0.43 -0.01 25.57
C PHE A 307 1.78 0.29 24.93
N PHE A 308 2.15 1.57 24.93
CA PHE A 308 3.44 2.01 24.43
C PHE A 308 4.00 3.17 25.25
N ILE A 309 5.32 3.29 25.18
CA ILE A 309 6.11 4.32 25.84
C ILE A 309 6.84 5.10 24.76
N VAL A 310 6.84 6.42 24.85
CA VAL A 310 7.67 7.31 24.03
C VAL A 310 8.71 7.95 24.94
N MET A 311 9.97 7.72 24.65
CA MET A 311 11.10 8.36 25.29
C MET A 311 11.52 9.58 24.46
N TYR A 312 11.42 10.76 25.06
CA TYR A 312 11.77 12.03 24.43
C TYR A 312 12.32 12.99 25.49
N ASP A 313 13.44 13.66 25.18
CA ASP A 313 14.10 14.65 26.06
C ASP A 313 14.31 14.16 27.51
N ASN A 314 14.81 12.92 27.67
CA ASN A 314 14.98 12.21 28.96
C ASN A 314 13.70 12.04 29.80
N LYS A 315 12.54 12.25 29.20
CA LYS A 315 11.23 11.98 29.79
C LYS A 315 10.60 10.76 29.12
N SER A 316 9.72 10.10 29.87
CA SER A 316 8.88 9.00 29.37
C SER A 316 7.43 9.45 29.32
N TYR A 317 6.80 9.27 28.17
CA TYR A 317 5.38 9.48 27.94
C TYR A 317 4.74 8.13 27.70
N THR A 318 3.55 7.89 28.25
CA THR A 318 2.84 6.63 28.07
C THR A 318 1.56 6.86 27.28
N GLY A 319 1.17 5.84 26.53
CA GLY A 319 -0.05 5.84 25.74
C GLY A 319 -0.55 4.41 25.57
N ASN A 320 -1.81 4.28 25.16
CA ASN A 320 -2.35 3.01 24.73
C ASN A 320 -3.14 3.24 23.44
N ILE A 321 -3.03 2.30 22.52
CA ILE A 321 -3.82 2.34 21.29
C ILE A 321 -5.27 2.08 21.65
N TYR A 322 -6.16 2.97 21.24
CA TYR A 322 -7.60 2.76 21.30
C TYR A 322 -8.19 2.97 19.94
N GLY A 323 -9.26 2.24 19.70
CA GLY A 323 -9.94 2.31 18.45
C GLY A 323 -11.28 3.00 18.43
N ILE A 324 -11.47 3.93 17.50
CA ILE A 324 -12.68 4.72 17.29
C ILE A 324 -13.07 4.79 15.82
N ASN A 325 -13.60 3.73 15.17
CA ASN A 325 -13.81 3.75 13.71
C ASN A 325 -14.54 5.03 13.29
N LEU A 326 -14.02 5.74 12.29
CA LEU A 326 -14.61 7.00 11.82
C LEU A 326 -15.43 6.74 10.55
N ASP A 327 -16.57 7.43 10.42
CA ASP A 327 -17.34 7.42 9.20
C ASP A 327 -16.67 8.30 8.12
N ASN A 328 -17.34 8.46 6.99
CA ASN A 328 -16.82 9.27 5.88
C ASN A 328 -16.70 10.77 6.20
N ASN A 329 -17.27 11.22 7.32
CA ASN A 329 -17.26 12.61 7.77
C ASN A 329 -16.29 12.84 8.94
N GLY A 330 -15.56 11.80 9.38
CA GLY A 330 -14.64 11.89 10.52
C GLY A 330 -15.32 11.73 11.88
N GLU A 331 -16.57 11.29 11.93
CA GLU A 331 -17.31 11.08 13.17
C GLU A 331 -17.20 9.61 13.64
N PRO A 332 -17.10 9.33 14.95
CA PRO A 332 -17.10 7.97 15.47
C PRO A 332 -18.34 7.17 15.04
N THR A 333 -18.13 6.03 14.38
CA THR A 333 -19.22 5.15 13.93
C THR A 333 -19.80 4.28 15.04
N GLY A 334 -19.22 4.31 16.25
CA GLY A 334 -19.55 3.40 17.35
C GLY A 334 -19.21 1.93 17.10
N LYS A 335 -18.38 1.64 16.08
CA LYS A 335 -17.86 0.29 15.76
C LYS A 335 -16.35 0.27 15.95
N ASP A 336 -15.89 0.62 17.13
CA ASP A 336 -14.49 0.69 17.50
C ASP A 336 -13.74 -0.56 17.01
N ALA A 337 -12.69 -0.36 16.21
CA ALA A 337 -11.82 -1.49 15.89
C ALA A 337 -11.02 -1.82 17.15
N THR A 338 -10.93 -3.10 17.48
CA THR A 338 -10.32 -3.54 18.74
C THR A 338 -8.98 -4.20 18.54
N GLN A 339 -8.53 -4.29 17.28
CA GLN A 339 -7.32 -4.99 16.89
C GLN A 339 -6.78 -4.51 15.54
N VAL A 340 -5.50 -4.81 15.29
CA VAL A 340 -4.87 -4.72 13.97
C VAL A 340 -4.48 -6.11 13.50
N GLN A 341 -4.95 -6.48 12.32
CA GLN A 341 -4.76 -7.81 11.75
C GLN A 341 -3.55 -7.87 10.83
N ALA A 342 -3.12 -9.09 10.50
CA ALA A 342 -2.10 -9.32 9.50
C ALA A 342 -2.48 -8.62 8.18
N GLY A 343 -1.55 -7.85 7.64
CA GLY A 343 -1.75 -7.07 6.44
C GLY A 343 -2.67 -5.88 6.57
N GLU A 344 -3.04 -5.48 7.79
CA GLU A 344 -3.63 -4.17 8.07
C GLU A 344 -2.56 -3.19 8.57
N MET A 345 -2.87 -1.89 8.44
CA MET A 345 -2.04 -0.80 8.93
C MET A 345 -2.83 0.11 9.86
N CYS A 346 -2.21 0.48 10.98
CA CYS A 346 -2.62 1.62 11.80
C CYS A 346 -1.75 2.82 11.47
N ARG A 347 -2.37 3.96 11.21
CA ARG A 347 -1.68 5.24 10.99
C ARG A 347 -2.03 6.20 12.12
N PHE A 348 -1.00 6.74 12.75
CA PHE A 348 -1.07 7.78 13.75
C PHE A 348 -0.65 9.09 13.09
N ASP A 349 -1.61 9.96 12.78
CA ASP A 349 -1.33 11.23 12.12
C ASP A 349 -0.60 12.22 13.03
N GLU A 350 -0.90 12.19 14.33
CA GLU A 350 -0.22 12.98 15.34
C GLU A 350 -0.29 12.26 16.70
N ILE A 351 0.85 12.18 17.39
CA ILE A 351 0.93 11.79 18.79
C ILE A 351 1.33 13.01 19.60
N ILE A 352 0.53 13.34 20.61
CA ILE A 352 0.80 14.45 21.51
C ILE A 352 1.49 13.91 22.77
N LEU A 353 2.73 14.37 22.98
CA LEU A 353 3.48 14.18 24.21
C LEU A 353 3.16 15.38 25.11
N GLN A 354 2.36 15.19 26.17
CA GLN A 354 1.99 16.26 27.08
C GLN A 354 2.70 16.09 28.42
N ASP A 355 3.35 17.15 28.91
CA ASP A 355 3.98 17.13 30.23
C ASP A 355 2.89 17.03 31.33
N GLY A 356 3.05 16.11 32.27
CA GLY A 356 2.18 15.99 33.45
C GLY A 356 2.61 16.91 34.61
N PRO A 357 1.78 17.06 35.66
CA PRO A 357 2.16 17.76 36.89
C PRO A 357 3.37 17.13 37.57
N VAL A 358 4.23 17.97 38.17
CA VAL A 358 5.48 17.55 38.86
C VAL A 358 5.23 16.59 40.05
N ALA A 359 4.00 16.50 40.55
CA ALA A 359 3.63 15.62 41.66
C ALA A 359 2.44 14.70 41.28
N GLY A 360 2.77 13.46 40.92
CA GLY A 360 1.85 12.32 40.91
C GLY A 360 1.08 12.09 39.61
N GLY A 361 1.34 10.93 38.99
CA GLY A 361 0.51 10.33 37.93
C GLY A 361 0.83 10.83 36.53
N GLY A 362 1.32 9.94 35.66
CA GLY A 362 1.54 10.25 34.26
C GLY A 362 0.22 10.54 33.56
N ASP A 363 0.06 11.78 33.10
CA ASP A 363 -1.08 12.15 32.27
C ASP A 363 -0.76 11.78 30.82
N GLY A 364 -1.61 10.89 30.30
CA GLY A 364 -1.39 10.13 29.08
C GLY A 364 -1.34 10.96 27.80
N SER A 365 -0.69 10.37 26.82
CA SER A 365 -0.71 10.85 25.44
C SER A 365 -2.15 10.83 24.90
N ILE A 366 -2.67 11.99 24.46
CA ILE A 366 -3.92 12.05 23.70
C ILE A 366 -3.64 11.59 22.26
N ILE A 367 -4.44 10.62 21.80
CA ILE A 367 -4.49 10.17 20.40
C ILE A 367 -5.72 10.84 19.75
N ILE A 368 -5.51 11.62 18.69
CA ILE A 368 -6.53 12.26 17.84
C ILE A 368 -6.75 11.35 16.60
N PRO A 369 -7.96 11.24 16.00
CA PRO A 369 -8.51 9.94 15.62
C PRO A 369 -7.90 9.33 14.35
N TRP A 370 -7.98 8.02 14.32
CA TRP A 370 -7.41 7.04 13.39
C TRP A 370 -8.33 6.69 12.18
N SER A 371 -7.89 5.84 11.24
CA SER A 371 -8.71 5.35 10.10
C SER A 371 -8.32 3.92 9.70
N THR A 372 -9.31 3.06 9.40
CA THR A 372 -9.18 1.65 8.97
C THR A 372 -9.45 1.43 7.46
N LYS A 373 -9.56 2.51 6.69
CA LYS A 373 -9.90 2.45 5.25
C LYS A 373 -8.73 1.92 4.43
N GLU A 374 -9.02 1.06 3.45
CA GLU A 374 -8.17 0.88 2.27
C GLU A 374 -7.71 2.25 1.74
N GLU A 375 -6.45 2.38 1.33
CA GLU A 375 -6.14 3.37 0.30
C GLU A 375 -6.86 2.83 -0.93
N GLU A 376 -8.10 3.24 -1.09
CA GLU A 376 -8.57 3.57 -2.42
C GLU A 376 -7.48 4.43 -3.07
N ASP A 377 -7.32 4.34 -4.40
CA ASP A 377 -6.89 5.55 -5.10
C ASP A 377 -7.78 6.65 -4.54
N MET A 378 -7.21 7.60 -3.79
CA MET A 378 -7.94 8.81 -3.48
C MET A 378 -8.34 9.38 -4.84
N PRO A 379 -9.64 9.50 -5.17
CA PRO A 379 -10.01 10.74 -5.81
C PRO A 379 -9.56 11.80 -4.79
N GLN A 380 -8.76 12.77 -5.20
CA GLN A 380 -9.39 14.05 -5.47
C GLN A 380 -10.64 14.22 -4.59
N HIS A 381 -10.46 14.54 -3.30
CA HIS A 381 -11.33 15.61 -2.83
C HIS A 381 -11.09 16.70 -3.84
N ARG A 382 -12.14 17.07 -4.57
CA ARG A 382 -12.13 18.41 -5.13
C ARG A 382 -11.86 19.31 -3.93
N TYR A 383 -10.66 19.87 -3.82
CA TYR A 383 -10.54 21.17 -3.19
C TYR A 383 -11.67 22.01 -3.78
N SER A 384 -12.44 22.72 -2.97
CA SER A 384 -13.52 23.53 -3.53
C SER A 384 -12.95 24.42 -4.64
N GLY A 385 -13.49 24.25 -5.85
CA GLY A 385 -12.83 24.72 -7.05
C GLY A 385 -13.43 24.17 -8.33
N VAL A 386 -12.84 24.55 -9.46
CA VAL A 386 -13.36 24.28 -10.81
C VAL A 386 -12.52 23.20 -11.49
N TYR A 387 -13.13 22.05 -11.78
CA TYR A 387 -12.45 20.87 -12.32
C TYR A 387 -12.98 20.45 -13.69
N SER A 388 -14.13 20.97 -14.12
CA SER A 388 -14.74 20.64 -15.40
C SER A 388 -15.39 21.86 -16.06
N ALA A 389 -15.74 21.71 -17.34
CA ALA A 389 -16.52 22.72 -18.06
C ALA A 389 -17.90 22.95 -17.42
N ASP A 390 -18.50 21.92 -16.82
CA ASP A 390 -19.79 22.03 -16.12
C ASP A 390 -19.67 22.85 -14.82
N ASP A 391 -18.58 22.69 -14.08
CA ASP A 391 -18.29 23.52 -12.90
C ASP A 391 -18.07 24.98 -13.29
N ALA A 392 -17.29 25.19 -14.34
CA ALA A 392 -17.03 26.51 -14.89
C ALA A 392 -18.35 27.20 -15.27
N ARG A 393 -19.27 26.47 -15.90
CA ARG A 393 -20.61 26.98 -16.24
C ARG A 393 -21.43 27.29 -14.98
N LEU A 394 -21.46 26.39 -14.00
CA LEU A 394 -22.22 26.58 -12.75
C LEU A 394 -21.69 27.76 -11.91
N LEU A 395 -20.37 27.90 -11.81
CA LEU A 395 -19.74 29.05 -11.15
C LEU A 395 -20.06 30.35 -11.89
N TYR A 396 -19.97 30.36 -13.21
CA TYR A 396 -20.33 31.51 -14.04
C TYR A 396 -21.78 31.95 -13.84
N GLU A 397 -22.72 31.01 -13.81
CA GLU A 397 -24.14 31.30 -13.56
C GLU A 397 -24.37 31.89 -12.17
N ALA A 398 -23.71 31.36 -11.14
CA ALA A 398 -23.81 31.89 -9.78
C ALA A 398 -23.27 33.32 -9.67
N LEU A 399 -22.09 33.59 -10.24
CA LEU A 399 -21.47 34.91 -10.25
C LEU A 399 -22.31 35.93 -11.04
N LYS A 400 -22.82 35.54 -12.20
CA LYS A 400 -23.67 36.39 -13.04
C LYS A 400 -25.01 36.72 -12.39
N ALA A 401 -25.57 35.79 -11.60
CA ALA A 401 -26.80 36.00 -10.85
C ALA A 401 -26.59 36.90 -9.62
N GLY A 402 -25.35 37.24 -9.25
CA GLY A 402 -25.04 37.94 -8.01
C GLY A 402 -25.37 37.13 -6.76
N ALA A 403 -25.46 35.80 -6.89
CA ALA A 403 -25.73 34.89 -5.80
C ALA A 403 -24.46 34.63 -4.98
N GLU A 404 -24.62 34.15 -3.73
CA GLU A 404 -23.47 33.67 -2.97
C GLU A 404 -22.80 32.52 -3.74
N VAL A 405 -21.47 32.59 -3.89
CA VAL A 405 -20.70 31.55 -4.56
C VAL A 405 -20.96 30.23 -3.82
N PRO A 406 -21.36 29.15 -4.52
CA PRO A 406 -21.59 27.86 -3.88
C PRO A 406 -20.34 27.34 -3.13
N GLU A 407 -20.54 26.76 -1.95
CA GLU A 407 -19.44 26.28 -1.08
C GLU A 407 -18.52 25.23 -1.74
N GLN A 408 -19.03 24.53 -2.76
CA GLN A 408 -18.23 23.60 -3.57
C GLN A 408 -17.15 24.28 -4.44
N PHE A 409 -17.17 25.61 -4.59
CA PHE A 409 -16.23 26.33 -5.45
C PHE A 409 -15.17 27.13 -4.70
N TYR A 410 -15.27 27.28 -3.38
CA TYR A 410 -14.29 28.03 -2.60
C TYR A 410 -13.89 27.37 -1.28
N GLU A 411 -12.64 27.57 -0.89
CA GLU A 411 -12.06 27.16 0.38
C GLU A 411 -12.04 28.35 1.34
N LYS A 412 -12.57 28.21 2.57
CA LYS A 412 -12.49 29.25 3.60
C LYS A 412 -11.13 29.15 4.31
N ARG A 413 -10.31 30.19 4.21
CA ARG A 413 -9.06 30.30 4.97
C ARG A 413 -9.31 30.76 6.41
N PRO A 414 -8.37 30.52 7.34
CA PRO A 414 -8.50 30.91 8.75
C PRO A 414 -8.68 32.42 8.99
N ASP A 415 -8.24 33.25 8.04
CA ASP A 415 -8.38 34.72 8.04
C ASP A 415 -9.76 35.19 7.53
N GLY A 416 -10.63 34.26 7.14
CA GLY A 416 -11.95 34.54 6.58
C GLY A 416 -11.98 34.70 5.05
N THR A 417 -10.82 34.68 4.38
CA THR A 417 -10.72 34.80 2.91
C THR A 417 -11.24 33.54 2.23
N LYS A 418 -12.04 33.69 1.16
CA LYS A 418 -12.63 32.57 0.42
C LYS A 418 -11.89 32.35 -0.91
N VAL A 419 -11.13 31.27 -1.05
CA VAL A 419 -10.28 31.05 -2.22
C VAL A 419 -10.96 30.13 -3.23
N ILE A 420 -11.19 30.62 -4.44
CA ILE A 420 -11.68 29.83 -5.58
C ILE A 420 -10.48 29.30 -6.35
N ARG A 421 -10.31 27.98 -6.40
CA ARG A 421 -9.18 27.33 -7.08
C ARG A 421 -9.58 26.78 -8.44
N LEU A 422 -8.72 26.98 -9.45
CA LEU A 422 -8.88 26.33 -10.75
C LEU A 422 -8.04 25.07 -10.82
N PHE A 423 -8.65 23.97 -11.27
CA PHE A 423 -8.02 22.67 -11.53
C PHE A 423 -8.21 22.21 -12.97
N ALA A 424 -8.84 23.04 -13.81
CA ALA A 424 -9.00 22.86 -15.23
C ALA A 424 -9.02 24.22 -15.93
N ASN A 425 -8.75 24.22 -17.24
CA ASN A 425 -8.97 25.39 -18.07
C ASN A 425 -10.47 25.72 -18.11
N VAL A 426 -10.79 27.00 -18.03
CA VAL A 426 -12.14 27.54 -17.98
C VAL A 426 -12.48 28.19 -19.31
N ASP A 427 -13.59 27.81 -19.91
CA ASP A 427 -14.12 28.47 -21.11
C ASP A 427 -15.32 29.32 -20.73
N TRP A 428 -15.10 30.63 -20.64
CA TRP A 428 -16.12 31.66 -20.52
C TRP A 428 -16.12 32.58 -21.74
N SER A 429 -15.83 32.03 -22.92
CA SER A 429 -15.82 32.78 -24.19
C SER A 429 -17.14 33.47 -24.53
N GLN A 430 -18.25 33.07 -23.89
CA GLN A 430 -19.53 33.76 -23.96
C GLN A 430 -19.56 35.11 -23.22
N LEU A 431 -18.61 35.39 -22.31
CA LEU A 431 -18.54 36.64 -21.56
C LEU A 431 -17.91 37.74 -22.41
N THR A 432 -18.70 38.74 -22.79
CA THR A 432 -18.28 39.89 -23.61
C THR A 432 -18.27 41.22 -22.85
N GLY A 433 -18.58 41.20 -21.54
CA GLY A 433 -18.55 42.35 -20.64
C GLY A 433 -17.83 42.01 -19.34
N GLU A 434 -18.07 42.80 -18.30
CA GLU A 434 -17.44 42.59 -16.99
C GLU A 434 -18.15 41.50 -16.17
N LEU A 435 -17.37 40.59 -15.58
CA LEU A 435 -17.82 39.67 -14.55
C LEU A 435 -16.98 39.92 -13.29
N ARG A 436 -17.65 40.26 -12.19
CA ARG A 436 -16.99 40.53 -10.92
C ARG A 436 -17.09 39.35 -9.97
N ILE A 437 -15.97 38.94 -9.38
CA ILE A 437 -15.95 38.02 -8.24
C ILE A 437 -16.15 38.86 -6.95
N PRO A 438 -17.06 38.47 -6.04
CA PRO A 438 -17.37 39.28 -4.86
C PRO A 438 -16.16 39.52 -3.94
N ASP A 439 -16.18 40.66 -3.25
CA ASP A 439 -15.14 41.03 -2.28
C ASP A 439 -15.04 39.97 -1.15
N GLY A 440 -13.81 39.70 -0.71
CA GLY A 440 -13.52 38.62 0.24
C GLY A 440 -13.32 37.25 -0.41
N TYR A 441 -13.45 37.16 -1.74
CA TYR A 441 -13.04 36.00 -2.52
C TYR A 441 -11.77 36.29 -3.32
N VAL A 442 -10.89 35.29 -3.40
CA VAL A 442 -9.64 35.35 -4.18
C VAL A 442 -9.62 34.23 -5.20
N LEU A 443 -9.26 34.55 -6.45
CA LEU A 443 -9.13 33.56 -7.52
C LEU A 443 -7.69 33.04 -7.61
N ALA A 444 -7.50 31.76 -7.34
CA ALA A 444 -6.23 31.07 -7.45
C ALA A 444 -6.18 30.24 -8.75
N GLY A 445 -5.49 30.78 -9.77
CA GLY A 445 -5.44 30.19 -11.11
C GLY A 445 -4.62 28.92 -11.23
N GLN A 446 -3.62 28.72 -10.35
CA GLN A 446 -2.72 27.55 -10.33
C GLN A 446 -2.05 27.21 -11.68
N GLY A 447 -1.90 28.20 -12.56
CA GLY A 447 -1.35 28.04 -13.90
C GLY A 447 -2.36 27.61 -14.99
N TYR A 448 -3.65 27.47 -14.67
CA TYR A 448 -4.70 27.20 -15.66
C TYR A 448 -5.15 28.48 -16.39
N ASN A 449 -5.76 28.30 -17.57
CA ASN A 449 -6.22 29.37 -18.44
C ASN A 449 -7.73 29.57 -18.40
N ILE A 450 -8.16 30.83 -18.27
CA ILE A 450 -9.53 31.28 -18.49
C ILE A 450 -9.62 31.92 -19.88
N THR A 451 -10.52 31.43 -20.71
CA THR A 451 -10.84 32.04 -22.01
C THR A 451 -12.06 32.93 -21.86
N LEU A 452 -11.93 34.20 -22.21
CA LEU A 452 -13.03 35.19 -22.19
C LEU A 452 -13.39 35.60 -23.61
N GLY A 453 -14.64 36.03 -23.81
CA GLY A 453 -15.10 36.57 -25.08
C GLY A 453 -14.47 37.92 -25.40
N GLN A 454 -14.64 38.37 -26.64
CA GLN A 454 -14.12 39.67 -27.07
C GLN A 454 -14.73 40.80 -26.22
N GLY A 455 -13.88 41.58 -25.55
CA GLY A 455 -14.30 42.65 -24.63
C GLY A 455 -14.65 42.17 -23.22
N GLY A 456 -14.56 40.86 -22.94
CA GLY A 456 -14.77 40.30 -21.62
C GLY A 456 -13.67 40.70 -20.65
N VAL A 457 -14.06 41.09 -19.44
CA VAL A 457 -13.14 41.49 -18.35
C VAL A 457 -13.54 40.73 -17.09
N LEU A 458 -12.54 40.23 -16.36
CA LEU A 458 -12.73 39.60 -15.06
C LEU A 458 -12.17 40.54 -13.99
N ASP A 459 -13.05 41.02 -13.11
CA ASP A 459 -12.68 41.87 -11.97
C ASP A 459 -12.63 41.02 -10.69
N CYS A 460 -11.42 40.79 -10.18
CA CYS A 460 -11.19 39.98 -8.99
C CYS A 460 -9.80 40.18 -8.39
N ASP A 461 -9.69 39.90 -7.09
CA ASP A 461 -8.41 39.65 -6.43
C ASP A 461 -7.86 38.29 -6.87
N GLN A 462 -6.56 38.26 -7.22
CA GLN A 462 -5.90 37.09 -7.78
C GLN A 462 -4.68 36.70 -6.95
N GLU A 463 -4.43 35.39 -6.86
CA GLU A 463 -3.25 34.82 -6.19
C GLU A 463 -2.58 33.78 -7.09
N GLY A 464 -1.25 33.82 -7.11
CA GLY A 464 -0.41 32.94 -7.89
C GLY A 464 -0.49 33.21 -9.40
N ARG A 465 -0.16 32.18 -10.18
CA ARG A 465 -0.15 32.23 -11.64
C ARG A 465 -1.54 31.98 -12.20
N LEU A 466 -2.05 32.87 -13.04
CA LEU A 466 -3.30 32.72 -13.77
C LEU A 466 -3.09 33.16 -15.22
N TYR A 467 -3.63 32.40 -16.18
CA TYR A 467 -3.67 32.83 -17.57
C TYR A 467 -5.08 33.32 -17.93
N ILE A 468 -5.18 34.50 -18.53
CA ILE A 468 -6.43 35.01 -19.09
C ILE A 468 -6.21 35.26 -20.57
N ASN A 469 -6.96 34.57 -21.43
CA ASN A 469 -6.75 34.58 -22.88
C ASN A 469 -5.29 34.29 -23.28
N ARG A 470 -4.64 33.38 -22.55
CA ARG A 470 -3.22 32.97 -22.68
C ARG A 470 -2.18 34.05 -22.31
N GLU A 471 -2.61 35.17 -21.74
CA GLU A 471 -1.71 36.15 -21.14
C GLU A 471 -1.50 35.81 -19.66
N LEU A 472 -0.26 35.82 -19.18
CA LEU A 472 0.09 35.45 -17.81
C LEU A 472 -0.12 36.64 -16.86
N TYR A 473 -0.75 36.37 -15.73
CA TYR A 473 -0.87 37.25 -14.58
C TYR A 473 -0.26 36.54 -13.36
N GLU A 474 0.57 37.24 -12.59
CA GLU A 474 1.09 36.78 -11.31
C GLU A 474 0.60 37.74 -10.22
N ASP A 475 -0.15 37.21 -9.25
CA ASP A 475 -0.77 37.96 -8.15
C ASP A 475 -1.53 39.22 -8.64
N GLY A 476 -2.27 39.07 -9.75
CA GLY A 476 -3.09 40.12 -10.36
C GLY A 476 -2.34 41.07 -11.30
N VAL A 477 -1.01 40.95 -11.42
CA VAL A 477 -0.20 41.80 -12.29
C VAL A 477 0.09 41.09 -13.61
N LYS A 478 -0.32 41.71 -14.72
CA LYS A 478 -0.02 41.22 -16.08
C LYS A 478 1.49 41.17 -16.29
N GLN A 479 1.99 40.02 -16.69
CA GLN A 479 3.39 39.84 -17.04
C GLN A 479 3.58 40.12 -18.53
N GLU A 480 4.59 40.93 -18.87
CA GLU A 480 4.96 41.14 -20.27
C GLU A 480 5.60 39.86 -20.81
N GLN A 481 5.05 39.30 -21.89
CA GLN A 481 5.66 38.17 -22.58
C GLN A 481 6.95 38.65 -23.27
N GLY A 482 8.10 38.11 -22.84
CA GLY A 482 9.39 38.29 -23.51
C GLY A 482 9.50 37.49 -24.80
#